data_AF-A0A943HJ23-F1
#
_entry.id   AF-A0A943HJ23-F1
#
_cell.length_a   1.000
_cell.length_b   1.000
_cell.length_c   1.000
_cell.angle_alpha   90.00
_cell.angle_beta   90.00
_cell.angle_gamma   90.00
#
_symmetry.space_group_name_H-M   'P 1'
#
loop_
_entity.id
_entity.type
_entity.pdbx_description
1 polymer ?
#
loop_
_entity_poly.entity_id
_entity_poly.type
_entity_poly.pdbx_seq_one_letter_code
_entity_poly.pdbx_strand_id
1 'polypeptide(L)'
;MPKTIKTTYTAINLETGEVYTGIDAPQSITRGETHFWQASKDFFATLLGYGTVESKVVANVLHRTDPKTNRIACTLPELRKELSCTRDTVASAIKKMESKRLIFGIGQGVWMLNPRMLAMGNQTQIALLMAEYDRYVSEKTGVALVAGKYVLKNPVTAEELPLPPECDDKLMFLDGNVQFWKIYDAFFTAVAGLSENELRVLLHMMDINKSKGGGTYNRPLTVIADEARVSVPTVNRAVKKLKKRNLVIRYCNCNWMINPLMVANGNKRKQKVLERRYTGVQAENEAKLKRYRFRVLSPYNDGKPFIPVGLPTSPQKP
;
A
#
# COMPACT_ATOMS: atom_id res chain seq x y z
N MET A 1 -28.63 -13.75 3.95
CA MET A 1 -27.52 -12.90 3.46
C MET A 1 -27.95 -11.45 3.61
N PRO A 2 -27.18 -10.56 4.25
CA PRO A 2 -27.54 -9.15 4.28
C PRO A 2 -27.46 -8.62 2.84
N LYS A 3 -28.56 -8.07 2.31
CA LYS A 3 -28.55 -7.37 1.03
C LYS A 3 -27.60 -6.19 1.17
N THR A 4 -26.50 -6.17 0.41
CA THR A 4 -25.65 -4.98 0.30
C THR A 4 -26.51 -3.84 -0.22
N ILE A 5 -26.78 -2.85 0.62
CA ILE A 5 -27.52 -1.67 0.19
C ILE A 5 -26.59 -0.89 -0.74
N LYS A 6 -27.09 -0.50 -1.92
CA LYS A 6 -26.33 0.27 -2.91
C LYS A 6 -27.15 1.50 -3.30
N THR A 7 -26.47 2.60 -3.60
CA THR A 7 -27.08 3.76 -4.24
C THR A 7 -26.82 3.65 -5.73
N THR A 8 -27.87 3.74 -6.54
CA THR A 8 -27.76 3.65 -8.01
C THR A 8 -27.85 5.05 -8.62
N TYR A 9 -26.74 5.54 -9.13
CA TYR A 9 -26.62 6.85 -9.75
C TYR A 9 -27.00 6.80 -11.23
N THR A 10 -27.28 7.99 -11.77
CA THR A 10 -27.35 8.23 -13.22
C THR A 10 -26.21 9.16 -13.61
N ALA A 11 -25.38 8.76 -14.57
CA ALA A 11 -24.36 9.64 -15.16
C ALA A 11 -24.91 10.30 -16.41
N ILE A 12 -24.68 11.60 -16.54
CA ILE A 12 -25.09 12.39 -17.70
C ILE A 12 -23.81 12.96 -18.32
N ASN A 13 -23.59 12.69 -19.60
CA ASN A 13 -22.54 13.34 -20.37
C ASN A 13 -23.04 14.74 -20.80
N LEU A 14 -22.37 15.79 -20.34
CA LEU A 14 -22.75 17.19 -20.60
C LEU A 14 -22.48 17.63 -22.04
N GLU A 15 -21.57 16.97 -22.76
CA GLU A 15 -21.26 17.29 -24.16
C GLU A 15 -22.23 16.62 -25.14
N THR A 16 -22.58 15.35 -24.90
CA THR A 16 -23.39 14.53 -25.83
C THR A 16 -24.85 14.40 -25.41
N GLY A 17 -25.19 14.68 -24.15
CA GLY A 17 -26.50 14.41 -23.56
C GLY A 17 -26.77 12.93 -23.29
N GLU A 18 -25.79 12.03 -23.52
CA GLU A 18 -25.95 10.59 -23.26
C GLU A 18 -26.17 10.33 -21.76
N VAL A 19 -27.15 9.47 -21.45
CA VAL A 19 -27.52 9.11 -20.08
C VAL A 19 -27.20 7.64 -19.81
N TYR A 20 -26.47 7.40 -18.74
CA TYR A 20 -26.09 6.07 -18.27
C TYR A 20 -26.74 5.81 -16.92
N THR A 21 -27.63 4.81 -16.86
CA THR A 21 -28.35 4.41 -15.64
C THR A 21 -27.73 3.13 -15.04
N GLY A 22 -28.09 2.81 -13.80
CA GLY A 22 -27.63 1.57 -13.16
C GLY A 22 -26.21 1.64 -12.57
N ILE A 23 -25.70 2.84 -12.32
CA ILE A 23 -24.33 3.02 -11.81
C ILE A 23 -24.31 2.84 -10.30
N ASP A 24 -23.94 1.64 -9.87
CA ASP A 24 -23.97 1.26 -8.46
C ASP A 24 -22.78 1.80 -7.68
N ALA A 25 -23.05 2.50 -6.57
CA ALA A 25 -22.09 2.75 -5.50
C ALA A 25 -22.51 1.95 -4.25
N PRO A 26 -21.70 0.99 -3.76
CA PRO A 26 -21.99 0.30 -2.51
C PRO A 26 -22.17 1.28 -1.34
N GLN A 27 -23.14 1.05 -0.46
CA GLN A 27 -23.32 1.89 0.74
C GLN A 27 -22.55 1.35 1.97
N SER A 28 -22.17 0.07 1.95
CA SER A 28 -21.39 -0.58 3.00
C SER A 28 -20.08 -1.11 2.44
N ILE A 29 -18.98 -0.62 2.99
CA ILE A 29 -17.66 -1.25 2.93
C ILE A 29 -17.35 -1.66 4.37
N THR A 30 -17.70 -2.89 4.75
CA THR A 30 -17.46 -3.42 6.09
C THR A 30 -16.05 -4.02 6.13
N ARG A 31 -15.24 -3.69 7.15
CA ARG A 31 -13.79 -4.03 7.26
C ARG A 31 -13.45 -5.55 7.34
N GLY A 32 -14.29 -6.46 6.85
CA GLY A 32 -14.12 -7.92 6.98
C GLY A 32 -14.05 -8.73 5.68
N GLU A 33 -14.56 -8.24 4.54
CA GLU A 33 -14.65 -9.04 3.30
C GLU A 33 -13.61 -8.63 2.25
N THR A 34 -12.32 -8.89 2.53
CA THR A 34 -11.18 -8.67 1.61
C THR A 34 -11.20 -7.34 0.84
N HIS A 35 -11.38 -6.23 1.55
CA HIS A 35 -11.27 -4.89 0.96
C HIS A 35 -9.81 -4.42 1.01
N PHE A 36 -9.17 -4.40 -0.14
CA PHE A 36 -7.90 -3.73 -0.31
C PHE A 36 -8.16 -2.24 -0.57
N TRP A 37 -7.18 -1.42 -0.21
CA TRP A 37 -7.06 -0.08 -0.74
C TRP A 37 -6.51 -0.15 -2.17
N GLN A 38 -7.13 0.58 -3.09
CA GLN A 38 -6.60 0.86 -4.41
C GLN A 38 -5.57 1.98 -4.29
N ALA A 39 -4.32 1.69 -4.63
CA ALA A 39 -3.21 2.62 -4.56
C ALA A 39 -2.68 2.94 -5.96
N SER A 40 -2.47 4.22 -6.23
CA SER A 40 -1.79 4.68 -7.43
C SER A 40 -0.27 4.49 -7.31
N LYS A 41 0.45 4.67 -8.42
CA LYS A 41 1.92 4.67 -8.39
C LYS A 41 2.45 5.86 -7.59
N ASP A 42 1.79 7.01 -7.72
CA ASP A 42 2.18 8.25 -7.04
C ASP A 42 2.07 8.13 -5.53
N PHE A 43 1.09 7.37 -5.02
CA PHE A 43 1.02 7.05 -3.59
C PHE A 43 2.34 6.47 -3.07
N PHE A 44 2.93 5.50 -3.76
CA PHE A 44 4.21 4.93 -3.32
C PHE A 44 5.35 5.94 -3.39
N ALA A 45 5.38 6.80 -4.41
CA ALA A 45 6.36 7.87 -4.50
C ALA A 45 6.24 8.84 -3.30
N THR A 46 5.02 9.12 -2.84
CA THR A 46 4.82 10.00 -1.67
C THR A 46 5.43 9.44 -0.38
N LEU A 47 5.57 8.11 -0.24
CA LEU A 47 6.17 7.46 0.93
C LEU A 47 7.67 7.73 1.07
N LEU A 48 8.36 8.14 -0.01
CA LEU A 48 9.77 8.52 0.04
C LEU A 48 9.95 9.92 0.65
N GLY A 49 11.10 10.24 1.23
CA GLY A 49 11.37 11.56 1.83
C GLY A 49 10.85 11.75 3.26
N TYR A 50 10.30 10.70 3.88
CA TYR A 50 10.03 10.67 5.32
C TYR A 50 11.18 10.00 6.06
N GLY A 51 11.59 10.60 7.18
CA GLY A 51 12.49 9.96 8.12
C GLY A 51 11.85 8.75 8.81
N THR A 52 12.65 7.96 9.53
CA THR A 52 12.16 6.76 10.23
C THR A 52 11.05 7.04 11.26
N VAL A 53 11.09 8.17 11.97
CA VAL A 53 10.01 8.50 12.93
C VAL A 53 8.79 9.05 12.19
N GLU A 54 8.99 9.90 11.19
CA GLU A 54 7.91 10.46 10.36
C GLU A 54 7.14 9.36 9.62
N SER A 55 7.81 8.32 9.12
CA SER A 55 7.13 7.20 8.43
C SER A 55 6.21 6.40 9.36
N LYS A 56 6.45 6.41 10.68
CA LYS A 56 5.49 5.85 11.65
C LYS A 56 4.24 6.72 11.76
N VAL A 57 4.41 8.05 11.75
CA VAL A 57 3.28 9.01 11.76
C VAL A 57 2.44 8.82 10.51
N VAL A 58 3.06 8.81 9.33
CA VAL A 58 2.39 8.60 8.04
C VAL A 58 1.60 7.28 8.04
N ALA A 59 2.23 6.17 8.44
CA ALA A 59 1.55 4.87 8.49
C ALA A 59 0.37 4.84 9.47
N ASN A 60 0.49 5.47 10.64
CA ASN A 60 -0.59 5.54 11.63
C ASN A 60 -1.76 6.39 11.11
N VAL A 61 -1.48 7.54 10.49
CA VAL A 61 -2.48 8.41 9.85
C VAL A 61 -3.22 7.65 8.75
N LEU A 62 -2.51 6.95 7.86
CA LEU A 62 -3.13 6.14 6.81
C LEU A 62 -4.00 5.01 7.36
N HIS A 63 -3.56 4.35 8.44
CA HIS A 63 -4.32 3.27 9.09
C HIS A 63 -5.63 3.75 9.74
N ARG A 64 -5.77 5.05 10.04
CA ARG A 64 -6.97 5.67 10.62
C ARG A 64 -7.98 6.13 9.58
N THR A 65 -7.66 6.03 8.30
CA THR A 65 -8.55 6.48 7.24
C THR A 65 -9.83 5.67 7.27
N ASP A 66 -10.96 6.35 7.37
CA ASP A 66 -12.27 5.74 7.19
C ASP A 66 -12.41 5.30 5.72
N PRO A 67 -12.60 3.99 5.44
CA PRO A 67 -12.58 3.47 4.08
C PRO A 67 -13.79 3.91 3.23
N LYS A 68 -14.86 4.42 3.85
CA LYS A 68 -16.07 4.84 3.15
C LYS A 68 -16.00 6.30 2.71
N THR A 69 -15.35 7.13 3.52
CA THR A 69 -15.33 8.59 3.36
C THR A 69 -13.96 9.14 3.02
N ASN A 70 -12.91 8.30 3.06
CA ASN A 70 -11.51 8.72 2.99
C ASN A 70 -11.12 9.79 4.04
N ARG A 71 -11.92 9.96 5.10
CA ARG A 71 -11.65 10.94 6.16
C ARG A 71 -10.75 10.35 7.22
N ILE A 72 -9.91 11.20 7.79
CA ILE A 72 -9.01 10.89 8.87
C ILE A 72 -9.30 11.87 10.00
N ALA A 73 -9.79 11.35 11.12
CA ALA A 73 -9.99 12.11 12.34
C ALA A 73 -8.92 11.72 13.37
N CYS A 74 -8.03 12.65 13.68
CA CYS A 74 -7.06 12.49 14.76
C CYS A 74 -6.51 13.85 15.20
N THR A 75 -5.99 13.91 16.42
CA THR A 75 -5.34 15.13 16.91
C THR A 75 -3.81 14.97 16.99
N LEU A 76 -3.06 16.06 16.83
CA LEU A 76 -1.60 16.04 17.01
C LEU A 76 -1.19 15.48 18.38
N PRO A 77 -1.87 15.82 19.51
CA PRO A 77 -1.59 15.23 20.82
C PRO A 77 -1.82 13.72 20.90
N GLU A 78 -2.86 13.19 20.25
CA GLU A 78 -3.12 11.74 20.18
C GLU A 78 -1.99 11.01 19.47
N LEU A 79 -1.62 11.48 18.27
CA LEU A 79 -0.53 10.91 17.47
C LEU A 79 0.79 10.92 18.26
N ARG A 80 1.06 12.03 18.95
CA ARG A 80 2.26 12.18 19.79
C ARG A 80 2.30 11.13 20.91
N LYS A 81 1.19 10.94 21.62
CA LYS A 81 1.09 10.02 22.76
C LYS A 81 1.28 8.57 22.31
N GLU A 82 0.63 8.18 21.22
CA GLU A 82 0.71 6.80 20.72
C GLU A 82 2.08 6.46 20.13
N LEU A 83 2.67 7.39 19.38
CA LEU A 83 3.91 7.12 18.65
C LEU A 83 5.17 7.43 19.47
N SER A 84 5.01 7.98 20.68
CA SER A 84 6.10 8.38 21.57
C SER A 84 7.15 9.24 20.85
N CYS A 85 6.69 10.24 20.10
CA CYS A 85 7.53 11.16 19.34
C CYS A 85 7.29 12.62 19.73
N THR A 86 8.09 13.56 19.21
CA THR A 86 7.92 14.98 19.51
C THR A 86 6.75 15.57 18.73
N ARG A 87 6.11 16.61 19.29
CA ARG A 87 5.05 17.37 18.59
C ARG A 87 5.53 17.87 17.23
N ASP A 88 6.76 18.38 17.17
CA ASP A 88 7.33 18.95 15.96
C ASP A 88 7.57 17.89 14.88
N THR A 89 7.90 16.65 15.28
CA THR A 89 7.98 15.52 14.33
C THR A 89 6.62 15.20 13.72
N VAL A 90 5.56 15.16 14.54
CA VAL A 90 4.20 14.91 14.03
C VAL A 90 3.77 16.03 13.09
N ALA A 91 3.94 17.29 13.50
CA ALA A 91 3.58 18.45 12.70
C ALA A 91 4.35 18.51 11.37
N SER A 92 5.66 18.23 11.39
CA SER A 92 6.49 18.11 10.18
C SER A 92 5.96 17.04 9.23
N ALA A 93 5.65 15.85 9.75
CA ALA A 93 5.12 14.76 8.94
C ALA A 93 3.77 15.12 8.29
N ILE A 94 2.83 15.67 9.05
CA ILE A 94 1.52 16.10 8.53
C ILE A 94 1.68 17.18 7.45
N LYS A 95 2.50 18.22 7.71
CA LYS A 95 2.77 19.28 6.73
C LYS A 95 3.39 18.73 5.44
N LYS A 96 4.28 17.74 5.54
CA LYS A 96 4.85 17.04 4.38
C LYS A 96 3.81 16.19 3.63
N MET A 97 2.87 15.55 4.34
CA MET A 97 1.77 14.81 3.72
C MET A 97 0.87 15.76 2.91
N GLU A 98 0.56 16.94 3.45
CA GLU A 98 -0.20 17.99 2.76
C GLU A 98 0.57 18.54 1.56
N SER A 99 1.87 18.85 1.70
CA SER A 99 2.69 19.38 0.59
C SER A 99 2.82 18.38 -0.57
N LYS A 100 2.79 17.08 -0.28
CA LYS A 100 2.79 16.01 -1.27
C LYS A 100 1.40 15.67 -1.80
N ARG A 101 0.36 16.42 -1.40
CA ARG A 101 -1.04 16.19 -1.77
C ARG A 101 -1.53 14.78 -1.43
N LEU A 102 -0.95 14.16 -0.40
CA LEU A 102 -1.40 12.86 0.10
C LEU A 102 -2.67 13.04 0.92
N ILE A 103 -2.74 14.11 1.73
CA ILE A 103 -3.92 14.48 2.51
C ILE A 103 -4.24 15.96 2.32
N PHE A 104 -5.46 16.35 2.63
CA PHE A 104 -5.92 17.73 2.63
C PHE A 104 -6.70 18.04 3.91
N GLY A 105 -6.37 19.13 4.61
CA GLY A 105 -7.09 19.52 5.82
C GLY A 105 -8.47 20.08 5.52
N ILE A 106 -9.52 19.40 5.98
CA ILE A 106 -10.93 19.81 5.78
C ILE A 106 -11.56 20.42 7.04
N GLY A 107 -10.87 20.35 8.18
CA GLY A 107 -11.29 20.94 9.45
C GLY A 107 -10.22 20.82 10.53
N GLN A 108 -10.54 21.27 11.74
CA GLN A 108 -9.65 21.13 12.89
C GLN A 108 -9.48 19.64 13.26
N GLY A 109 -8.27 19.09 13.07
CA GLY A 109 -7.98 17.68 13.35
C GLY A 109 -8.68 16.70 12.39
N VAL A 110 -9.16 17.19 11.25
CA VAL A 110 -9.82 16.37 10.24
C VAL A 110 -9.18 16.61 8.88
N TRP A 111 -8.70 15.53 8.28
CA TRP A 111 -8.15 15.51 6.92
C TRP A 111 -8.94 14.57 6.03
N MET A 112 -8.85 14.80 4.73
CA MET A 112 -9.27 13.84 3.71
C MET A 112 -8.04 13.29 3.01
N LEU A 113 -7.94 11.97 2.94
CA LEU A 113 -6.95 11.26 2.12
C LEU A 113 -7.30 11.45 0.65
N ASN A 114 -6.31 11.88 -0.14
CA ASN A 114 -6.50 12.09 -1.57
C ASN A 114 -6.91 10.78 -2.27
N PRO A 115 -8.13 10.68 -2.80
CA PRO A 115 -8.62 9.44 -3.40
C PRO A 115 -7.86 9.02 -4.66
N ARG A 116 -7.18 9.97 -5.34
CA ARG A 116 -6.27 9.70 -6.46
C ARG A 116 -4.99 8.98 -6.03
N MET A 117 -4.66 9.04 -4.74
CA MET A 117 -3.51 8.34 -4.16
C MET A 117 -3.94 6.97 -3.64
N LEU A 118 -4.96 6.96 -2.78
CA LEU A 118 -5.34 5.78 -2.03
C LEU A 118 -6.82 5.85 -1.65
N ALA A 119 -7.62 4.88 -2.07
CA ALA A 119 -9.05 4.82 -1.76
C ALA A 119 -9.56 3.37 -1.72
N MET A 120 -10.68 3.14 -1.03
CA MET A 120 -11.36 1.86 -1.02
C MET A 120 -12.71 1.99 -1.71
N GLY A 121 -13.10 0.97 -2.47
CA GLY A 121 -14.37 0.96 -3.18
C GLY A 121 -14.26 0.61 -4.66
N ASN A 122 -15.39 0.68 -5.34
CA ASN A 122 -15.46 0.60 -6.79
C ASN A 122 -15.19 1.95 -7.45
N GLN A 123 -15.15 1.97 -8.77
CA GLN A 123 -14.77 3.16 -9.53
C GLN A 123 -15.71 4.35 -9.29
N THR A 124 -17.03 4.10 -9.18
CA THR A 124 -18.02 5.13 -8.85
C THR A 124 -17.78 5.73 -7.46
N GLN A 125 -17.53 4.90 -6.45
CA GLN A 125 -17.21 5.40 -5.10
C GLN A 125 -15.95 6.26 -5.10
N ILE A 126 -14.91 5.82 -5.81
CA ILE A 126 -13.65 6.57 -5.91
C ILE A 126 -13.89 7.90 -6.64
N ALA A 127 -14.67 7.92 -7.72
CA ALA A 127 -15.03 9.15 -8.44
C ALA A 127 -15.81 10.14 -7.55
N LEU A 128 -16.77 9.65 -6.75
CA LEU A 128 -17.51 10.48 -5.78
C LEU A 128 -16.55 11.08 -4.74
N LEU A 129 -15.62 10.29 -4.20
CA LEU A 129 -14.61 10.77 -3.26
C LEU A 129 -13.68 11.81 -3.92
N MET A 130 -13.27 11.60 -5.18
CA MET A 130 -12.43 12.55 -5.91
C MET A 130 -13.13 13.89 -6.09
N ALA A 131 -14.42 13.88 -6.46
CA ALA A 131 -15.22 15.10 -6.57
C ALA A 131 -15.39 15.82 -5.22
N GLU A 132 -15.65 15.08 -4.13
CA GLU A 132 -15.72 15.68 -2.79
C GLU A 132 -14.37 16.29 -2.37
N TYR A 133 -13.26 15.61 -2.66
CA TYR A 133 -11.91 16.11 -2.40
C TYR A 133 -11.63 17.40 -3.17
N ASP A 134 -11.92 17.44 -4.47
CA ASP A 134 -11.71 18.62 -5.30
C ASP A 134 -12.58 19.80 -4.83
N ARG A 135 -13.81 19.53 -4.35
CA ARG A 135 -14.67 20.55 -3.73
C ARG A 135 -14.00 21.18 -2.52
N TYR A 136 -13.47 20.38 -1.58
CA TYR A 136 -12.75 20.93 -0.42
C TYR A 136 -11.51 21.74 -0.81
N VAL A 137 -10.76 21.27 -1.82
CA VAL A 137 -9.60 22.00 -2.34
C VAL A 137 -10.03 23.34 -2.91
N SER A 138 -11.06 23.37 -3.76
CA SER A 138 -11.60 24.59 -4.36
C SER A 138 -12.11 25.57 -3.30
N GLU A 139 -12.97 25.12 -2.39
CA GLU A 139 -13.56 25.97 -1.34
C GLU A 139 -12.49 26.62 -0.45
N LYS A 140 -11.44 25.88 -0.11
CA LYS A 140 -10.41 26.36 0.81
C LYS A 140 -9.30 27.17 0.13
N THR A 141 -9.02 26.92 -1.14
CA THR A 141 -7.93 27.60 -1.88
C THR A 141 -8.43 28.70 -2.82
N GLY A 142 -9.73 28.75 -3.12
CA GLY A 142 -10.32 29.65 -4.12
C GLY A 142 -10.00 29.26 -5.58
N VAL A 143 -9.28 28.15 -5.81
CA VAL A 143 -9.01 27.64 -7.16
C VAL A 143 -10.28 27.05 -7.74
N ALA A 144 -10.66 27.48 -8.95
CA ALA A 144 -11.87 26.99 -9.60
C ALA A 144 -11.84 25.46 -9.79
N LEU A 145 -12.98 24.82 -9.53
CA LEU A 145 -13.19 23.40 -9.85
C LEU A 145 -13.03 23.18 -11.35
N VAL A 146 -12.17 22.22 -11.71
CA VAL A 146 -12.09 21.71 -13.07
C VAL A 146 -13.02 20.50 -13.13
N ALA A 147 -14.16 20.66 -13.78
CA ALA A 147 -15.11 19.59 -14.02
C ALA A 147 -14.81 18.88 -15.35
N GLY A 148 -15.03 17.57 -15.38
CA GLY A 148 -15.04 16.75 -16.58
C GLY A 148 -16.37 16.82 -17.32
N LYS A 149 -16.54 15.91 -18.25
CA LYS A 149 -17.71 15.76 -19.13
C LYS A 149 -18.91 15.15 -18.43
N TYR A 150 -18.70 14.48 -17.31
CA TYR A 150 -19.76 13.73 -16.62
C TYR A 150 -20.22 14.39 -15.32
N VAL A 151 -21.52 14.31 -15.09
CA VAL A 151 -22.17 14.63 -13.82
C VAL A 151 -22.86 13.38 -13.30
N LEU A 152 -22.70 13.07 -12.01
CA LEU A 152 -23.49 12.06 -11.32
C LEU A 152 -24.69 12.70 -10.64
N LYS A 153 -25.87 12.22 -10.98
CA LYS A 153 -27.12 12.61 -10.33
C LYS A 153 -27.49 11.60 -9.27
N ASN A 154 -27.62 12.06 -8.04
CA ASN A 154 -28.07 11.24 -6.93
C ASN A 154 -29.59 10.98 -7.05
N PRO A 155 -30.05 9.72 -7.00
CA PRO A 155 -31.47 9.39 -7.19
C PRO A 155 -32.36 9.88 -6.03
N VAL A 156 -31.79 10.13 -4.85
CA VAL A 156 -32.52 10.52 -3.63
C VAL A 156 -32.55 12.03 -3.46
N THR A 157 -31.38 12.69 -3.55
CA THR A 157 -31.26 14.12 -3.28
C THR A 157 -31.46 14.98 -4.52
N ALA A 158 -31.48 14.38 -5.73
CA ALA A 158 -31.40 15.07 -7.01
C ALA A 158 -30.17 15.99 -7.19
N GLU A 159 -29.22 15.94 -6.25
CA GLU A 159 -27.97 16.68 -6.30
C GLU A 159 -27.12 16.17 -7.47
N GLU A 160 -26.59 17.12 -8.22
CA GLU A 160 -25.73 16.90 -9.36
C GLU A 160 -24.28 17.16 -8.95
N LEU A 161 -23.46 16.10 -9.01
CA LEU A 161 -22.05 16.17 -8.66
C LEU A 161 -21.20 16.13 -9.94
N PRO A 162 -20.54 17.23 -10.32
CA PRO A 162 -19.60 17.21 -11.43
C PRO A 162 -18.43 16.31 -11.09
N LEU A 163 -18.12 15.38 -11.99
CA LEU A 163 -16.97 14.51 -11.82
C LEU A 163 -15.70 15.18 -12.34
N PRO A 164 -14.52 14.80 -11.81
CA PRO A 164 -13.26 15.28 -12.36
C PRO A 164 -12.98 14.77 -13.79
N PRO A 165 -12.17 15.47 -14.60
CA PRO A 165 -11.86 15.10 -15.98
C PRO A 165 -11.27 13.70 -16.15
N GLU A 166 -10.59 13.18 -15.12
CA GLU A 166 -10.04 11.82 -15.15
C GLU A 166 -11.14 10.74 -15.16
N CYS A 167 -12.39 11.12 -14.89
CA CYS A 167 -13.56 10.24 -14.95
C CYS A 167 -14.27 10.22 -16.30
N ASP A 168 -13.71 10.87 -17.33
CA ASP A 168 -14.37 11.04 -18.62
C ASP A 168 -14.34 9.80 -19.53
N ASP A 169 -13.63 8.73 -19.14
CA ASP A 169 -13.66 7.47 -19.87
C ASP A 169 -14.99 6.74 -19.61
N LYS A 170 -15.74 6.44 -20.68
CA LYS A 170 -16.98 5.65 -20.62
C LYS A 170 -16.80 4.31 -19.87
N LEU A 171 -15.58 3.76 -19.86
CA LEU A 171 -15.23 2.54 -19.11
C LEU A 171 -15.15 2.74 -17.58
N MET A 172 -15.07 3.97 -17.08
CA MET A 172 -15.07 4.28 -15.64
C MET A 172 -16.34 3.80 -14.95
N PHE A 173 -17.47 3.77 -15.66
CA PHE A 173 -18.75 3.29 -15.13
C PHE A 173 -19.01 1.81 -15.42
N LEU A 174 -18.14 1.18 -16.22
CA LEU A 174 -18.26 -0.20 -16.69
C LEU A 174 -17.10 -1.04 -16.15
N ASP A 175 -16.89 -1.05 -14.82
CA ASP A 175 -15.90 -1.87 -14.09
C ASP A 175 -14.59 -2.10 -14.88
N GLY A 176 -14.06 -1.03 -15.47
CA GLY A 176 -12.92 -1.08 -16.38
C GLY A 176 -11.66 -1.54 -15.67
N ASN A 177 -10.78 -2.23 -16.41
CA ASN A 177 -9.47 -2.74 -15.98
C ASN A 177 -8.47 -1.61 -15.66
N VAL A 178 -8.75 -0.75 -14.68
CA VAL A 178 -7.77 0.23 -14.20
C VAL A 178 -6.68 -0.52 -13.44
N GLN A 179 -5.42 -0.36 -13.85
CA GLN A 179 -4.28 -0.99 -13.20
C GLN A 179 -3.92 -0.24 -11.92
N PHE A 180 -4.45 -0.69 -10.79
CA PHE A 180 -4.07 -0.21 -9.45
C PHE A 180 -3.28 -1.26 -8.66
N TRP A 181 -2.58 -0.79 -7.64
CA TRP A 181 -2.01 -1.66 -6.62
C TRP A 181 -3.02 -1.90 -5.51
N LYS A 182 -3.08 -3.13 -5.02
CA LYS A 182 -3.87 -3.52 -3.86
C LYS A 182 -3.00 -3.41 -2.62
N ILE A 183 -3.42 -2.63 -1.64
CA ILE A 183 -2.76 -2.50 -0.34
C ILE A 183 -3.69 -3.02 0.75
N TYR A 184 -3.16 -3.84 1.65
CA TYR A 184 -3.88 -4.37 2.81
C TYR A 184 -3.43 -3.68 4.09
N ASP A 185 -4.27 -3.65 5.12
CA ASP A 185 -3.98 -2.94 6.38
C ASP A 185 -2.62 -3.32 7.01
N ALA A 186 -2.22 -4.59 6.89
CA ALA A 186 -0.92 -5.07 7.37
C ALA A 186 0.28 -4.36 6.73
N PHE A 187 0.12 -3.82 5.51
CA PHE A 187 1.16 -3.06 4.82
C PHE A 187 1.56 -1.81 5.58
N PHE A 188 0.60 -1.03 6.10
CA PHE A 188 0.89 0.23 6.80
C PHE A 188 1.76 -0.05 8.03
N THR A 189 1.40 -1.05 8.83
CA THR A 189 2.20 -1.50 9.97
C THR A 189 3.58 -1.99 9.54
N ALA A 190 3.66 -2.72 8.43
CA ALA A 190 4.91 -3.25 7.93
C ALA A 190 5.87 -2.16 7.41
N VAL A 191 5.37 -1.06 6.84
CA VAL A 191 6.21 0.06 6.38
C VAL A 191 6.50 1.10 7.47
N ALA A 192 5.72 1.11 8.56
CA ALA A 192 5.89 2.04 9.67
C ALA A 192 7.30 1.96 10.29
N GLY A 193 8.07 3.05 10.23
CA GLY A 193 9.44 3.04 10.76
C GLY A 193 10.49 2.42 9.84
N LEU A 194 10.17 2.26 8.56
CA LEU A 194 11.20 2.16 7.53
C LEU A 194 11.79 3.54 7.25
N SER A 195 13.10 3.60 7.05
CA SER A 195 13.79 4.79 6.53
C SER A 195 13.53 4.95 5.03
N GLU A 196 13.81 6.12 4.49
CA GLU A 196 13.70 6.39 3.06
C GLU A 196 14.46 5.37 2.21
N ASN A 197 15.70 5.03 2.56
CA ASN A 197 16.49 4.06 1.81
C ASN A 197 15.88 2.66 1.83
N GLU A 198 15.28 2.25 2.96
CA GLU A 198 14.62 0.95 3.08
C GLU A 198 13.32 0.91 2.26
N LEU A 199 12.56 2.02 2.25
CA LEU A 199 11.41 2.17 1.37
C LEU A 199 11.82 2.14 -0.10
N ARG A 200 12.87 2.89 -0.48
CA ARG A 200 13.38 2.89 -1.85
C ARG A 200 13.75 1.48 -2.33
N VAL A 201 14.46 0.71 -1.51
CA VAL A 201 14.74 -0.71 -1.79
C VAL A 201 13.46 -1.52 -1.98
N LEU A 202 12.47 -1.38 -1.10
CA LEU A 202 11.17 -2.05 -1.23
C LEU A 202 10.48 -1.67 -2.55
N LEU A 203 10.40 -0.38 -2.89
CA LEU A 203 9.72 0.10 -4.09
C LEU A 203 10.41 -0.41 -5.38
N HIS A 204 11.75 -0.49 -5.40
CA HIS A 204 12.50 -1.12 -6.49
C HIS A 204 12.20 -2.63 -6.59
N MET A 205 12.15 -3.34 -5.46
CA MET A 205 11.80 -4.77 -5.46
C MET A 205 10.37 -5.04 -5.92
N MET A 206 9.45 -4.11 -5.66
CA MET A 206 8.07 -4.17 -6.13
C MET A 206 7.93 -3.84 -7.63
N ASP A 207 8.94 -3.20 -8.21
CA ASP A 207 8.98 -2.79 -9.63
C ASP A 207 7.76 -1.92 -10.03
N ILE A 208 7.40 -0.96 -9.16
CA ILE A 208 6.16 -0.15 -9.26
C ILE A 208 6.02 0.58 -10.60
N ASN A 209 7.15 0.91 -11.22
CA ASN A 209 7.19 1.63 -12.49
C ASN A 209 6.98 0.72 -13.70
N LYS A 210 7.11 -0.61 -13.59
CA LYS A 210 6.94 -1.54 -14.72
C LYS A 210 5.52 -2.12 -14.78
N SER A 211 5.05 -2.31 -16.00
CA SER A 211 3.68 -2.74 -16.36
C SER A 211 3.33 -4.18 -15.94
N LYS A 212 4.28 -4.96 -15.41
CA LYS A 212 4.08 -6.36 -15.03
C LYS A 212 4.64 -6.66 -13.64
N GLY A 213 4.23 -5.91 -12.61
CA GLY A 213 4.57 -6.19 -11.20
C GLY A 213 4.30 -7.67 -10.86
N GLY A 214 5.35 -8.50 -10.88
CA GLY A 214 5.23 -9.96 -10.96
C GLY A 214 5.01 -10.64 -9.61
N GLY A 215 4.98 -9.87 -8.51
CA GLY A 215 5.03 -10.40 -7.14
C GLY A 215 6.35 -11.06 -6.78
N THR A 216 7.29 -11.19 -7.74
CA THR A 216 8.60 -11.78 -7.59
C THR A 216 9.67 -10.87 -8.21
N TYR A 217 10.72 -10.60 -7.45
CA TYR A 217 11.92 -9.89 -7.88
C TYR A 217 13.04 -10.90 -8.13
N ASN A 218 13.58 -10.95 -9.35
CA ASN A 218 14.63 -11.89 -9.76
C ASN A 218 15.82 -11.11 -10.33
N ARG A 219 16.49 -10.32 -9.49
CA ARG A 219 17.73 -9.64 -9.85
C ARG A 219 18.69 -9.62 -8.66
N PRO A 220 20.01 -9.56 -8.89
CA PRO A 220 20.99 -9.41 -7.82
C PRO A 220 20.76 -8.14 -6.99
N LEU A 221 21.10 -8.18 -5.70
CA LEU A 221 21.00 -7.01 -4.82
C LEU A 221 21.91 -5.85 -5.24
N THR A 222 22.96 -6.13 -6.01
CA THR A 222 23.83 -5.11 -6.62
C THR A 222 23.07 -4.24 -7.62
N VAL A 223 22.15 -4.82 -8.40
CA VAL A 223 21.31 -4.04 -9.31
C VAL A 223 20.38 -3.10 -8.56
N ILE A 224 19.83 -3.52 -7.40
CA ILE A 224 19.06 -2.62 -6.52
C ILE A 224 19.95 -1.49 -6.03
N ALA A 225 21.19 -1.80 -5.62
CA ALA A 225 22.12 -0.81 -5.09
C ALA A 225 22.37 0.31 -6.13
N ASP A 226 22.61 -0.07 -7.38
CA ASP A 226 22.83 0.85 -8.48
C ASP A 226 21.56 1.66 -8.82
N GLU A 227 20.42 0.99 -9.02
CA GLU A 227 19.15 1.63 -9.39
C GLU A 227 18.61 2.55 -8.27
N ALA A 228 18.73 2.14 -7.01
CA ALA A 228 18.30 2.92 -5.84
C ALA A 228 19.33 3.97 -5.40
N ARG A 229 20.53 3.99 -6.03
CA ARG A 229 21.67 4.85 -5.69
C ARG A 229 22.08 4.74 -4.22
N VAL A 230 22.23 3.52 -3.73
CA VAL A 230 22.66 3.22 -2.35
C VAL A 230 23.73 2.13 -2.35
N SER A 231 24.49 2.01 -1.27
CA SER A 231 25.49 0.94 -1.16
C SER A 231 24.86 -0.46 -1.02
N VAL A 232 25.55 -1.49 -1.50
CA VAL A 232 25.16 -2.90 -1.31
C VAL A 232 24.96 -3.28 0.17
N PRO A 233 25.81 -2.84 1.12
CA PRO A 233 25.53 -3.01 2.56
C PRO A 233 24.20 -2.41 3.02
N THR A 234 23.81 -1.24 2.48
CA THR A 234 22.51 -0.62 2.77
C THR A 234 21.37 -1.48 2.25
N VAL A 235 21.45 -2.00 1.02
CA VAL A 235 20.46 -2.93 0.47
C VAL A 235 20.34 -4.17 1.35
N ASN A 236 21.46 -4.77 1.76
CA ASN A 236 21.45 -5.95 2.63
C ASN A 236 20.77 -5.69 3.98
N ARG A 237 21.04 -4.54 4.62
CA ARG A 237 20.35 -4.14 5.86
C ARG A 237 18.86 -3.95 5.63
N ALA A 238 18.47 -3.27 4.55
CA ALA A 238 17.09 -3.05 4.19
C ALA A 238 16.34 -4.38 3.99
N VAL A 239 16.86 -5.28 3.15
CA VAL A 239 16.25 -6.59 2.88
C VAL A 239 16.09 -7.42 4.17
N LYS A 240 17.07 -7.40 5.07
CA LYS A 240 16.94 -8.06 6.40
C LYS A 240 15.75 -7.50 7.18
N LYS A 241 15.54 -6.18 7.18
CA LYS A 241 14.43 -5.53 7.88
C LYS A 241 13.09 -5.81 7.20
N LEU A 242 13.03 -5.77 5.86
CA LEU A 242 11.83 -6.12 5.08
C LEU A 242 11.41 -7.57 5.34
N LYS A 243 12.37 -8.51 5.41
CA LYS A 243 12.12 -9.91 5.78
C LYS A 243 11.56 -10.03 7.21
N LYS A 244 12.18 -9.34 8.19
CA LYS A 244 11.69 -9.34 9.59
C LYS A 244 10.25 -8.82 9.70
N ARG A 245 9.85 -7.93 8.81
CA ARG A 245 8.51 -7.32 8.73
C ARG A 245 7.54 -8.08 7.83
N ASN A 246 7.93 -9.26 7.34
CA ASN A 246 7.12 -10.11 6.45
C ASN A 246 6.66 -9.40 5.16
N LEU A 247 7.41 -8.40 4.68
CA LEU A 247 7.16 -7.72 3.40
C LEU A 247 7.72 -8.51 2.22
N VAL A 248 8.83 -9.22 2.45
CA VAL A 248 9.50 -10.04 1.45
C VAL A 248 9.96 -11.38 2.02
N ILE A 249 9.92 -12.41 1.19
CA ILE A 249 10.53 -13.72 1.49
C ILE A 249 11.49 -14.11 0.37
N ARG A 250 12.48 -14.94 0.70
CA ARG A 250 13.40 -15.50 -0.28
C ARG A 250 12.76 -16.76 -0.87
N TYR A 251 12.66 -16.81 -2.19
CA TYR A 251 12.13 -17.96 -2.94
C TYR A 251 13.25 -18.94 -3.32
N CYS A 252 14.31 -18.45 -3.96
CA CYS A 252 15.53 -19.18 -4.30
C CYS A 252 16.66 -18.18 -4.58
N ASN A 253 17.95 -18.55 -4.44
CA ASN A 253 19.11 -17.72 -4.82
C ASN A 253 18.92 -16.20 -4.63
N CYS A 254 18.82 -15.43 -5.71
CA CYS A 254 18.61 -13.96 -5.71
C CYS A 254 17.13 -13.56 -5.91
N ASN A 255 16.20 -14.51 -5.78
CA ASN A 255 14.78 -14.34 -6.04
C ASN A 255 14.02 -14.08 -4.74
N TRP A 256 13.34 -12.95 -4.71
CA TRP A 256 12.53 -12.50 -3.60
C TRP A 256 11.07 -12.44 -4.03
N MET A 257 10.16 -12.78 -3.12
CA MET A 257 8.72 -12.59 -3.32
C MET A 257 8.25 -11.47 -2.42
N ILE A 258 7.48 -10.54 -2.98
CA ILE A 258 6.73 -9.55 -2.22
C ILE A 258 5.53 -10.25 -1.60
N ASN A 259 5.17 -9.91 -0.36
CA ASN A 259 4.01 -10.48 0.30
C ASN A 259 2.70 -9.98 -0.32
N PRO A 260 1.96 -10.83 -1.06
CA PRO A 260 0.72 -10.44 -1.72
C PRO A 260 -0.42 -10.19 -0.72
N LEU A 261 -0.29 -10.65 0.54
CA LEU A 261 -1.22 -10.36 1.64
C LEU A 261 -1.00 -8.95 2.23
N MET A 262 0.05 -8.25 1.81
CA MET A 262 0.31 -6.85 2.18
C MET A 262 0.15 -5.94 0.98
N VAL A 263 0.73 -6.32 -0.16
CA VAL A 263 0.66 -5.52 -1.38
C VAL A 263 0.73 -6.39 -2.63
N ALA A 264 -0.15 -6.16 -3.60
CA ALA A 264 -0.22 -6.95 -4.83
C ALA A 264 -0.63 -6.10 -6.03
N ASN A 265 -0.20 -6.51 -7.22
CA ASN A 265 -0.65 -5.93 -8.49
C ASN A 265 -1.32 -7.00 -9.36
N GLY A 266 -2.51 -6.68 -9.87
CA GLY A 266 -3.25 -7.44 -10.86
C GLY A 266 -4.59 -7.97 -10.36
N ASN A 267 -5.26 -8.70 -11.25
CA ASN A 267 -6.62 -9.19 -11.01
C ASN A 267 -6.69 -10.23 -9.87
N LYS A 268 -7.92 -10.54 -9.44
CA LYS A 268 -8.21 -11.47 -8.33
C LYS A 268 -7.63 -12.88 -8.57
N ARG A 269 -7.60 -13.36 -9.82
CA ARG A 269 -7.03 -14.68 -10.16
C ARG A 269 -5.52 -14.69 -9.93
N LYS A 270 -4.80 -13.71 -10.46
CA LYS A 270 -3.34 -13.57 -10.27
C LYS A 270 -3.01 -13.43 -8.78
N GLN A 271 -3.79 -12.66 -8.04
CA GLN A 271 -3.61 -12.49 -6.61
C GLN A 271 -3.69 -13.83 -5.84
N LYS A 272 -4.75 -14.63 -6.05
CA LYS A 272 -4.88 -15.95 -5.40
C LYS A 272 -3.71 -16.88 -5.71
N VAL A 273 -3.18 -16.82 -6.93
CA VAL A 273 -1.99 -17.59 -7.33
C VAL A 273 -0.76 -17.14 -6.55
N LEU A 274 -0.53 -15.83 -6.43
CA LEU A 274 0.58 -15.27 -5.67
C LEU A 274 0.48 -15.61 -4.18
N GLU A 275 -0.71 -15.51 -3.59
CA GLU A 275 -0.95 -15.87 -2.18
C GLU A 275 -0.60 -17.33 -1.90
N ARG A 276 -1.14 -18.26 -2.69
CA ARG A 276 -0.83 -19.70 -2.55
C ARG A 276 0.67 -19.98 -2.65
N ARG A 277 1.33 -19.35 -3.63
CA ARG A 277 2.77 -19.50 -3.82
C ARG A 277 3.55 -18.93 -2.63
N TYR A 278 3.18 -17.76 -2.14
CA TYR A 278 3.84 -17.12 -1.00
C TYR A 278 3.74 -17.99 0.26
N THR A 279 2.53 -18.46 0.59
CA THR A 279 2.30 -19.32 1.76
C THR A 279 3.08 -20.64 1.66
N GLY A 280 3.12 -21.26 0.48
CA GLY A 280 3.90 -22.48 0.26
C GLY A 280 5.40 -22.27 0.51
N VAL A 281 5.96 -21.18 -0.01
CA VAL A 281 7.39 -20.84 0.14
C VAL A 281 7.72 -20.46 1.58
N GLN A 282 6.81 -19.77 2.26
CA GLN A 282 6.95 -19.48 3.68
C GLN A 282 7.02 -20.76 4.50
N ALA A 283 6.11 -21.70 4.29
CA ALA A 283 6.10 -23.00 4.98
C ALA A 283 7.38 -23.80 4.70
N GLU A 284 7.86 -23.82 3.45
CA GLU A 284 9.11 -24.48 3.09
C GLU A 284 10.33 -23.88 3.80
N ASN A 285 10.42 -22.54 3.84
CA ASN A 285 11.50 -21.83 4.54
C ASN A 285 11.48 -22.09 6.05
N GLU A 286 10.30 -22.11 6.66
CA GLU A 286 10.14 -22.46 8.08
C GLU A 286 10.54 -23.91 8.36
N ALA A 287 10.16 -24.85 7.49
CA ALA A 287 10.58 -26.25 7.60
C ALA A 287 12.10 -26.42 7.47
N LYS A 288 12.73 -25.72 6.51
CA LYS A 288 14.20 -25.71 6.36
C LYS A 288 14.89 -25.15 7.60
N LEU A 289 14.37 -24.06 8.17
CA LEU A 289 14.92 -23.46 9.39
C LEU A 289 14.79 -24.40 10.60
N LYS A 290 13.64 -25.07 10.76
CA LYS A 290 13.43 -26.09 11.80
C LYS A 290 14.44 -27.23 11.64
N ARG A 291 14.57 -27.81 10.44
CA ARG A 291 15.56 -28.87 10.14
C ARG A 291 16.99 -28.42 10.44
N TYR A 292 17.36 -27.20 10.08
CA TYR A 292 18.68 -26.66 10.39
C TYR A 292 18.88 -26.49 11.90
N ARG A 293 17.90 -25.94 12.63
CA ARG A 293 17.96 -25.85 14.10
C ARG A 293 18.13 -27.23 14.76
N PHE A 294 17.39 -28.25 14.30
CA PHE A 294 17.55 -29.61 14.78
C PHE A 294 18.91 -30.21 14.45
N ARG A 295 19.54 -29.83 13.33
CA ARG A 295 20.88 -30.29 12.95
C ARG A 295 22.01 -29.57 13.70
N VAL A 296 21.78 -28.32 14.12
CA VAL A 296 22.75 -27.52 14.88
C VAL A 296 22.61 -27.74 16.39
N LEU A 297 21.49 -28.28 16.87
CA LEU A 297 21.41 -28.78 18.24
C LEU A 297 22.09 -30.14 18.31
N SER A 298 22.96 -30.32 19.31
CA SER A 298 23.63 -31.58 19.61
C SER A 298 22.64 -32.76 19.64
N PRO A 299 22.99 -33.93 19.06
CA PRO A 299 22.15 -35.13 19.13
C PRO A 299 21.94 -35.65 20.56
N TYR A 300 22.65 -35.09 21.54
CA TYR A 300 22.55 -35.45 22.96
C TYR A 300 21.52 -34.62 23.74
N ASN A 301 20.74 -33.76 23.08
CA ASN A 301 19.65 -33.00 23.69
C ASN A 301 20.08 -32.11 24.89
N ASP A 302 21.35 -31.69 24.90
CA ASP A 302 22.00 -30.92 25.97
C ASP A 302 21.98 -29.40 25.73
N GLY A 303 21.27 -28.94 24.70
CA GLY A 303 21.08 -27.53 24.38
C GLY A 303 22.31 -26.82 23.82
N LYS A 304 23.42 -27.53 23.55
CA LYS A 304 24.66 -26.96 23.02
C LYS A 304 24.68 -26.95 21.48
N PRO A 305 25.33 -25.94 20.84
CA PRO A 305 25.57 -25.95 19.40
C PRO A 305 26.47 -27.14 19.00
N PHE A 306 26.10 -27.85 17.94
CA PHE A 306 26.92 -28.89 17.33
C PHE A 306 28.12 -28.25 16.64
N ILE A 307 29.30 -28.42 17.22
CA ILE A 307 30.59 -28.03 16.62
C ILE A 307 31.14 -29.29 15.95
N PRO A 308 31.26 -29.34 14.60
CA PRO A 308 31.91 -30.46 13.96
C PRO A 308 33.37 -30.50 14.40
N VAL A 309 33.75 -31.56 15.11
CA VAL A 309 35.14 -31.83 15.49
C VAL A 309 35.95 -32.05 14.20
N GLY A 310 37.13 -31.45 14.13
CA GLY A 310 37.89 -31.18 12.92
C GLY A 310 38.05 -32.34 11.95
N LEU A 311 38.09 -31.99 10.66
CA LEU A 311 38.64 -32.85 9.61
C LEU A 311 40.05 -33.30 10.03
N PRO A 312 40.40 -34.59 9.87
CA PRO A 312 41.74 -35.06 10.18
C PRO A 312 42.73 -34.30 9.31
N THR A 313 43.65 -33.56 9.94
CA THR A 313 44.81 -32.99 9.27
C THR A 313 45.62 -34.12 8.66
N SER A 314 45.90 -34.03 7.36
CA SER A 314 46.70 -34.98 6.60
C SER A 314 47.98 -35.37 7.35
N PRO A 315 48.40 -36.65 7.31
CA PRO A 315 49.64 -37.07 7.96
C PRO A 315 50.83 -36.36 7.31
N GLN A 316 51.63 -35.68 8.14
CA GLN A 316 52.94 -35.19 7.73
C GLN A 316 53.81 -36.41 7.39
N LYS A 317 54.34 -36.45 6.17
CA LYS A 317 55.30 -37.48 5.75
C LYS A 317 56.64 -37.27 6.48
N PRO A 318 57.35 -38.36 6.80
CA PRO A 318 58.59 -38.34 7.57
C PRO A 318 59.75 -37.65 6.86
#